data_AF-A0A078M4R8-F1
#
_entry.id   AF-A0A078M4R8-F1
#
_cell.length_a   1.000
_cell.length_b   1.000
_cell.length_c   1.000
_cell.angle_alpha   90.00
_cell.angle_beta   90.00
_cell.angle_gamma   90.00
#
_symmetry.space_group_name_H-M   'P 1'
#
loop_
_entity.id
_entity.type
_entity.pdbx_description
1 polymer ?
#
loop_
_entity_poly.entity_id
_entity_poly.type
_entity_poly.pdbx_seq_one_letter_code
_entity_poly.pdbx_strand_id
1 'polypeptide(L)'
;MTNYKNEYKKVFSRLPEDDQLAFNSLDSEFDKHFVTEDAKYEQLHIMAVSMIDSGQNYTEYYNAKTKDVARVASKKLPKYRSKYWSDAAILGVYFALLFSATIFLFGEIVISLVLPAVVILILAMVPFMNHGIKHQSSGRGNKQMIAGILFLVLFAGANLLILFMNSNTLSPLKVAAYDASLADILLYILFVMTAAASLYFMFSTDSWAGRIIFIVLFIYSAGRLIYPFDVLNGLSSFIVQYFMFIGLIIIIIAQYLRSKSTGES
;
A
#
# COMPACT_ATOMS: atom_id res chain seq x y z
N MET A 1 2.84 4.37 25.02
CA MET A 1 2.25 3.27 24.23
C MET A 1 2.62 1.97 24.93
N THR A 2 1.65 1.18 25.38
CA THR A 2 1.89 -0.05 26.15
C THR A 2 2.50 -1.13 25.27
N ASN A 3 3.58 -1.77 25.72
CA ASN A 3 4.19 -2.87 24.97
C ASN A 3 3.42 -4.18 25.22
N TYR A 4 2.33 -4.37 24.48
CA TYR A 4 1.45 -5.54 24.61
C TYR A 4 2.15 -6.87 24.35
N LYS A 5 3.26 -6.88 23.61
CA LYS A 5 4.06 -8.10 23.42
C LYS A 5 4.69 -8.58 24.72
N ASN A 6 5.20 -7.66 25.53
CA ASN A 6 5.78 -8.00 26.84
C ASN A 6 4.69 -8.37 27.84
N GLU A 7 3.56 -7.66 27.84
CA GLU A 7 2.43 -8.00 28.71
C GLU A 7 1.82 -9.36 28.34
N TYR A 8 1.65 -9.64 27.05
CA TYR A 8 1.24 -10.96 26.57
C TYR A 8 2.20 -12.05 27.02
N LYS A 9 3.53 -11.88 26.87
CA LYS A 9 4.51 -12.89 27.32
C LYS A 9 4.41 -13.21 28.81
N LYS A 10 4.19 -12.20 29.66
CA LYS A 10 4.01 -12.39 31.10
C LYS A 10 2.78 -13.24 31.39
N VAL A 11 1.66 -12.94 30.73
CA VAL A 11 0.41 -13.70 30.87
C VAL A 11 0.58 -15.12 30.32
N PHE A 12 1.12 -15.26 29.11
CA PHE A 12 1.35 -16.52 28.43
C PHE A 12 2.19 -17.49 29.27
N SER A 13 3.26 -17.01 29.91
CA SER A 13 4.12 -17.85 30.75
C SER A 13 3.43 -18.43 31.99
N ARG A 14 2.26 -17.90 32.36
CA ARG A 14 1.47 -18.37 33.51
C ARG A 14 0.33 -19.30 33.09
N LEU A 15 0.09 -19.47 31.79
CA LEU A 15 -0.93 -20.37 31.28
C LEU A 15 -0.49 -21.83 31.44
N PRO A 16 -1.43 -22.77 31.63
CA PRO A 16 -1.18 -24.21 31.50
C PRO A 16 -0.61 -24.57 30.12
N GLU A 17 0.13 -25.68 30.03
CA GLU A 17 0.79 -26.10 28.78
C GLU A 17 -0.18 -26.26 27.60
N ASP A 18 -1.36 -26.84 27.84
CA ASP A 18 -2.38 -27.04 26.81
C ASP A 18 -2.91 -25.70 26.26
N ASP A 19 -3.12 -24.72 27.14
CA ASP A 19 -3.54 -23.39 26.75
C ASP A 19 -2.41 -22.64 26.04
N GLN A 20 -1.15 -22.82 26.46
CA GLN A 20 0.02 -22.28 25.74
C GLN A 20 0.10 -22.82 24.31
N LEU A 21 -0.16 -24.11 24.11
CA LEU A 21 -0.20 -24.72 22.77
C LEU A 21 -1.32 -24.12 21.92
N ALA A 22 -2.51 -23.93 22.49
CA ALA A 22 -3.63 -23.31 21.80
C ALA A 22 -3.32 -21.84 21.41
N PHE A 23 -2.71 -21.07 22.32
CA PHE A 23 -2.32 -19.69 22.07
C PHE A 23 -1.14 -19.56 21.08
N ASN A 24 -0.20 -20.50 21.06
CA ASN A 24 0.83 -20.58 20.02
C ASN A 24 0.24 -20.86 18.64
N SER A 25 -0.75 -21.77 18.57
CA SER A 25 -1.51 -22.01 17.35
C SER A 25 -2.28 -20.76 16.91
N LEU A 26 -2.89 -20.05 17.86
CA LEU A 26 -3.62 -18.81 17.63
C LEU A 26 -2.70 -17.69 17.10
N ASP A 27 -1.49 -17.54 17.65
CA ASP A 27 -0.46 -16.60 17.15
C ASP A 27 -0.12 -16.87 15.68
N SER A 28 0.10 -18.15 15.34
CA SER A 28 0.36 -18.58 13.95
C SER A 28 -0.84 -18.33 13.02
N GLU A 29 -2.07 -18.54 13.48
CA GLU A 29 -3.27 -18.26 12.69
C GLU A 29 -3.49 -16.76 12.48
N PHE A 30 -3.17 -15.90 13.47
CA PHE A 30 -3.18 -14.45 13.28
C PHE A 30 -2.20 -13.97 12.20
N ASP A 31 -1.02 -14.61 12.11
CA ASP A 31 -0.04 -14.32 11.05
C ASP A 31 -0.60 -14.66 9.66
N LYS A 32 -1.36 -15.76 9.53
CA LYS A 32 -2.04 -16.13 8.27
C LYS A 32 -3.13 -15.13 7.86
N HIS A 33 -3.68 -14.39 8.82
CA HIS A 33 -4.65 -13.32 8.58
C HIS A 33 -4.01 -11.94 8.36
N PHE A 34 -2.69 -11.87 8.27
CA PHE A 34 -1.91 -10.67 8.02
C PHE A 34 -2.17 -9.55 9.04
N VAL A 35 -2.50 -9.87 10.30
CA VAL A 35 -2.74 -8.85 11.35
C VAL A 35 -1.41 -8.19 11.73
N THR A 36 -1.39 -6.86 11.92
CA THR A 36 -0.17 -6.14 12.33
C THR A 36 0.34 -6.64 13.69
N GLU A 37 1.66 -6.65 13.90
CA GLU A 37 2.28 -7.21 15.12
C GLU A 37 1.73 -6.59 16.41
N ASP A 38 1.54 -5.27 16.43
CA ASP A 38 0.99 -4.56 17.60
C ASP A 38 -0.43 -5.02 17.92
N ALA A 39 -1.34 -4.99 16.94
CA ALA A 39 -2.72 -5.42 17.12
C ALA A 39 -2.85 -6.92 17.39
N LYS A 40 -1.93 -7.73 16.86
CA LYS A 40 -1.86 -9.16 17.14
C LYS A 40 -1.58 -9.40 18.62
N TYR A 41 -0.53 -8.79 19.17
CA TYR A 41 -0.16 -9.01 20.56
C TYR A 41 -1.12 -8.34 21.55
N GLU A 42 -1.72 -7.20 21.19
CA GLU A 42 -2.81 -6.61 21.95
C GLU A 42 -4.01 -7.56 22.01
N GLN A 43 -4.45 -8.10 20.87
CA GLN A 43 -5.57 -9.03 20.83
C GLN A 43 -5.27 -10.32 21.60
N LEU A 44 -4.08 -10.91 21.41
CA LEU A 44 -3.64 -12.10 22.13
C LEU A 44 -3.61 -11.88 23.65
N HIS A 45 -3.17 -10.70 24.10
CA HIS A 45 -3.20 -10.32 25.50
C HIS A 45 -4.64 -10.22 26.05
N ILE A 46 -5.52 -9.48 25.37
CA ILE A 46 -6.93 -9.32 25.78
C ILE A 46 -7.62 -10.68 25.87
N MET A 47 -7.39 -11.53 24.87
CA MET A 47 -7.93 -12.89 24.82
C MET A 47 -7.43 -13.74 25.99
N ALA A 48 -6.12 -13.79 26.24
CA ALA A 48 -5.55 -14.56 27.34
C ALA A 48 -6.05 -14.08 28.72
N VAL A 49 -6.11 -12.77 28.94
CA VAL A 49 -6.61 -12.20 30.20
C VAL A 49 -8.10 -12.52 30.39
N SER A 50 -8.92 -12.32 29.37
CA SER A 50 -10.36 -12.58 29.46
C SER A 50 -10.67 -14.05 29.74
N MET A 51 -9.86 -14.96 29.19
CA MET A 51 -9.95 -16.40 29.48
C MET A 51 -9.56 -16.69 30.94
N ILE A 52 -8.42 -16.16 31.41
CA ILE A 52 -7.97 -16.34 32.80
C ILE A 52 -9.01 -15.81 33.80
N ASP A 53 -9.56 -14.63 33.54
CA ASP A 53 -10.55 -13.98 34.41
C ASP A 53 -11.86 -14.79 34.51
N SER A 54 -12.17 -15.58 33.49
CA SER A 54 -13.32 -16.49 33.50
C SER A 54 -13.08 -17.79 34.28
N GLY A 55 -11.83 -18.12 34.60
CA GLY A 55 -11.44 -19.36 35.25
C GLY A 55 -11.57 -20.62 34.37
N GLN A 56 -11.81 -20.46 33.06
CA GLN A 56 -11.98 -21.56 32.11
C GLN A 56 -10.70 -21.80 31.29
N ASN A 57 -10.53 -23.03 30.81
CA ASN A 57 -9.47 -23.37 29.84
C ASN A 57 -9.86 -22.90 28.43
N TYR A 58 -8.90 -22.94 27.49
CA TYR A 58 -9.09 -22.45 26.13
C TYR A 58 -10.28 -23.11 25.41
N THR A 59 -10.43 -24.43 25.57
CA THR A 59 -11.48 -25.20 24.89
C THR A 59 -12.86 -24.86 25.41
N GLU A 60 -13.02 -24.64 26.72
CA GLU A 60 -14.29 -24.29 27.35
C GLU A 60 -14.69 -22.85 27.05
N TYR A 61 -13.74 -21.92 27.16
CA TYR A 61 -14.03 -20.50 26.99
C TYR A 61 -14.37 -20.12 25.55
N TYR A 62 -13.56 -20.59 24.59
CA TYR A 62 -13.75 -20.22 23.18
C TYR A 62 -14.65 -21.17 22.43
N ASN A 63 -14.82 -22.41 22.90
CA ASN A 63 -15.69 -23.45 22.33
C ASN A 63 -15.62 -23.55 20.79
N ALA A 64 -14.42 -23.37 20.24
CA ALA A 64 -14.18 -23.32 18.80
C ALA A 64 -12.73 -23.67 18.49
N LYS A 65 -12.49 -24.12 17.25
CA LYS A 65 -11.13 -24.37 16.76
C LYS A 65 -10.34 -23.07 16.71
N THR A 66 -9.05 -23.12 17.04
CA THR A 66 -8.12 -21.96 17.01
C THR A 66 -8.21 -21.16 15.71
N LYS A 67 -8.33 -21.84 14.57
CA LYS A 67 -8.54 -21.23 13.25
C LYS A 67 -9.80 -20.36 13.17
N ASP A 68 -10.92 -20.82 13.71
CA ASP A 68 -12.18 -20.06 13.68
C ASP A 68 -12.14 -18.88 14.64
N VAL A 69 -11.55 -19.07 15.82
CA VAL A 69 -11.33 -18.00 16.79
C VAL A 69 -10.44 -16.90 16.19
N ALA A 70 -9.30 -17.26 15.60
CA ALA A 70 -8.40 -16.33 14.92
C ALA A 70 -9.09 -15.62 13.76
N ARG A 71 -9.90 -16.34 12.96
CA ARG A 71 -10.66 -15.76 11.85
C ARG A 71 -11.64 -14.70 12.33
N VAL A 72 -12.37 -14.96 13.41
CA VAL A 72 -13.36 -14.00 13.96
C VAL A 72 -12.65 -12.81 14.59
N ALA A 73 -11.64 -13.05 15.43
CA ALA A 73 -10.88 -12.01 16.10
C ALA A 73 -10.15 -11.09 15.10
N SER A 74 -9.58 -11.65 14.03
CA SER A 74 -8.83 -10.89 13.02
C SER A 74 -9.68 -10.06 12.06
N LYS A 75 -11.01 -10.21 12.04
CA LYS A 75 -11.89 -9.46 11.11
C LYS A 75 -11.79 -7.95 11.30
N LYS A 76 -11.69 -7.49 12.54
CA LYS A 76 -11.69 -6.06 12.90
C LYS A 76 -10.29 -5.50 13.16
N LEU A 77 -9.26 -6.33 13.13
CA LEU A 77 -7.89 -5.91 13.41
C LEU A 77 -7.22 -5.32 12.18
N PRO A 78 -6.33 -4.33 12.35
CA PRO A 78 -5.56 -3.75 11.25
C PRO A 78 -4.64 -4.81 10.63
N LYS A 79 -4.58 -4.82 9.29
CA LYS A 79 -3.84 -5.82 8.50
C LYS A 79 -2.66 -5.22 7.73
N TYR A 80 -1.56 -5.96 7.60
CA TYR A 80 -0.40 -5.62 6.79
C TYR A 80 -0.72 -5.43 5.31
N ARG A 81 -1.66 -6.20 4.74
CA ARG A 81 -1.90 -6.20 3.29
C ARG A 81 -2.50 -4.90 2.78
N SER A 82 -3.38 -4.23 3.54
CA SER A 82 -3.86 -2.90 3.13
C SER A 82 -2.81 -1.81 3.41
N LYS A 83 -2.05 -1.92 4.52
CA LYS A 83 -0.93 -1.02 4.80
C LYS A 83 0.17 -1.09 3.73
N TYR A 84 0.48 -2.27 3.20
CA TYR A 84 1.50 -2.43 2.16
C TYR A 84 1.21 -1.59 0.92
N TRP A 85 0.00 -1.68 0.37
CA TRP A 85 -0.36 -0.96 -0.85
C TRP A 85 -0.54 0.54 -0.60
N SER A 86 -1.04 0.92 0.58
CA SER A 86 -1.07 2.33 1.00
C SER A 86 0.35 2.90 1.12
N ASP A 87 1.27 2.17 1.75
CA ASP A 87 2.68 2.52 1.90
C ASP A 87 3.42 2.60 0.56
N ALA A 88 3.18 1.65 -0.34
CA ALA A 88 3.67 1.68 -1.70
C ALA A 88 3.18 2.93 -2.44
N ALA A 89 1.90 3.27 -2.27
CA ALA A 89 1.31 4.43 -2.93
C ALA A 89 1.85 5.75 -2.36
N ILE A 90 2.14 5.84 -1.05
CA ILE A 90 2.80 7.00 -0.44
C ILE A 90 4.20 7.21 -1.06
N LEU A 91 4.99 6.14 -1.14
CA LEU A 91 6.29 6.19 -1.84
C LEU A 91 6.11 6.56 -3.31
N GLY A 92 5.10 6.02 -3.98
CA GLY A 92 4.72 6.38 -5.35
C GLY A 92 4.45 7.87 -5.53
N VAL A 93 3.71 8.51 -4.61
CA VAL A 93 3.46 9.96 -4.63
C VAL A 93 4.76 10.75 -4.48
N TYR A 94 5.66 10.32 -3.59
CA TYR A 94 6.97 10.96 -3.43
C TYR A 94 7.79 10.91 -4.73
N PHE A 95 7.89 9.74 -5.36
CA PHE A 95 8.66 9.60 -6.60
C PHE A 95 7.97 10.27 -7.79
N ALA A 96 6.63 10.35 -7.81
CA ALA A 96 5.89 11.13 -8.80
C ALA A 96 6.18 12.64 -8.70
N LEU A 97 6.32 13.18 -7.48
CA LEU A 97 6.76 14.57 -7.27
C LEU A 97 8.18 14.79 -7.80
N LEU A 98 9.10 13.89 -7.47
CA LEU A 98 10.49 13.99 -7.95
C LEU A 98 10.57 13.92 -9.48
N PHE A 99 9.84 12.98 -10.08
CA PHE A 99 9.75 12.84 -11.53
C PHE A 99 9.15 14.09 -12.18
N SER A 100 8.10 14.65 -11.59
CA SER A 100 7.49 15.90 -12.07
C SER A 100 8.47 17.07 -12.03
N ALA A 101 9.22 17.21 -10.93
CA ALA A 101 10.27 18.22 -10.81
C ALA A 101 11.39 18.01 -11.84
N THR A 102 11.76 16.76 -12.10
CA THR A 102 12.78 16.40 -13.10
C THR A 102 12.34 16.83 -14.49
N ILE A 103 11.12 16.46 -14.92
CA ILE A 103 10.59 16.89 -16.23
C ILE A 103 10.52 18.42 -16.31
N PHE A 104 10.04 19.09 -15.26
CA PHE A 104 9.94 20.54 -15.24
C PHE A 104 11.29 21.23 -15.44
N LEU A 105 12.35 20.74 -14.78
CA LEU A 105 13.69 21.32 -14.89
C LEU A 105 14.36 21.04 -16.24
N PHE A 106 14.14 19.85 -16.80
CA PHE A 106 14.79 19.44 -18.06
C PHE A 106 14.00 19.83 -19.32
N GLY A 107 12.72 20.17 -19.21
CA GLY A 107 11.89 20.59 -20.34
C GLY A 107 11.51 19.46 -21.32
N GLU A 108 11.88 18.22 -21.02
CA GLU A 108 11.72 17.06 -21.90
C GLU A 108 10.84 16.02 -21.18
N ILE A 109 9.74 15.61 -21.82
CA ILE A 109 8.90 14.51 -21.30
C ILE A 109 9.41 13.21 -21.90
N VAL A 110 9.81 12.28 -21.02
CA VAL A 110 10.46 11.02 -21.42
C VAL A 110 9.70 9.82 -20.90
N ILE A 111 9.43 8.87 -21.80
CA ILE A 111 9.06 7.49 -21.45
C ILE A 111 10.33 6.63 -21.51
N SER A 112 10.64 6.00 -20.40
CA SER A 112 11.83 5.17 -20.23
C SER A 112 11.51 3.89 -19.47
N LEU A 113 12.25 2.81 -19.77
CA LEU A 113 12.23 1.57 -18.98
C LEU A 113 12.69 1.78 -17.52
N VAL A 114 13.28 2.94 -17.22
CA VAL A 114 13.57 3.40 -15.85
C VAL A 114 12.28 3.52 -15.02
N LEU A 115 11.17 3.96 -15.60
CA LEU A 115 9.91 4.15 -14.86
C LEU A 115 9.35 2.83 -14.29
N PRO A 116 9.19 1.75 -15.08
CA PRO A 116 8.87 0.43 -14.55
C PRO A 116 9.87 -0.07 -13.49
N ALA A 117 11.17 0.16 -13.70
CA ALA A 117 12.19 -0.24 -12.74
C ALA A 117 12.02 0.47 -11.38
N VAL A 118 11.74 1.78 -11.40
CA VAL A 118 11.42 2.57 -10.20
C VAL A 118 10.17 2.02 -9.49
N VAL A 119 9.13 1.63 -10.22
CA VAL A 119 7.93 1.01 -9.62
C VAL A 119 8.29 -0.30 -8.90
N ILE A 120 9.13 -1.15 -9.50
CA ILE A 120 9.61 -2.38 -8.87
C ILE A 120 10.40 -2.07 -7.60
N LEU A 121 11.27 -1.06 -7.64
CA LEU A 121 12.04 -0.62 -6.47
C LEU A 121 11.13 -0.11 -5.35
N ILE A 122 10.09 0.67 -5.67
CA ILE A 122 9.10 1.15 -4.69
C ILE A 122 8.43 -0.03 -3.99
N LEU A 123 7.98 -1.03 -4.73
CA LEU A 123 7.37 -2.22 -4.16
C LEU A 123 8.36 -2.98 -3.26
N ALA A 124 9.61 -3.14 -3.71
CA ALA A 124 10.66 -3.76 -2.92
C ALA A 124 11.03 -2.97 -1.64
N MET A 125 10.87 -1.64 -1.63
CA MET A 125 11.16 -0.80 -0.45
C MET A 125 10.17 -0.99 0.70
N VAL A 126 8.89 -1.24 0.41
CA VAL A 126 7.84 -1.34 1.43
C VAL A 126 8.15 -2.32 2.57
N PRO A 127 8.56 -3.58 2.32
CA PRO A 127 8.88 -4.51 3.40
C PRO A 127 10.06 -4.01 4.25
N PHE A 128 11.08 -3.42 3.63
CA PHE A 128 12.25 -2.90 4.34
C PHE A 128 11.94 -1.64 5.15
N MET A 129 11.11 -0.74 4.61
CA MET A 129 10.62 0.44 5.33
C MET A 129 9.86 0.04 6.59
N ASN A 130 8.98 -0.95 6.46
CA ASN A 130 8.15 -1.40 7.57
C ASN A 130 9.01 -2.05 8.67
N HIS A 131 9.91 -2.97 8.32
CA HIS A 131 10.77 -3.66 9.30
C HIS A 131 11.92 -2.79 9.84
N GLY A 132 12.43 -1.84 9.05
CA GLY A 132 13.64 -1.07 9.38
C GLY A 132 13.37 0.32 9.96
N ILE A 133 12.40 1.06 9.42
CA ILE A 133 12.16 2.48 9.77
C ILE A 133 10.93 2.65 10.66
N LYS A 134 9.78 2.06 10.28
CA LYS A 134 8.53 2.26 11.04
C LYS A 134 8.47 1.51 12.37
N HIS A 135 9.21 0.42 12.52
CA HIS A 135 9.25 -0.41 13.74
C HIS A 135 10.49 -0.18 14.63
N GLN A 136 11.18 0.96 14.50
CA GLN A 136 12.33 1.35 15.35
C GLN A 136 12.01 1.43 16.86
N SER A 137 10.74 1.44 17.27
CA SER A 137 10.34 1.47 18.67
C SER A 137 10.53 0.14 19.42
N SER A 138 10.88 -0.95 18.72
CA SER A 138 11.14 -2.25 19.33
C SER A 138 12.63 -2.59 19.24
N GLY A 139 13.38 -2.38 20.33
CA GLY A 139 14.84 -2.55 20.39
C GLY A 139 15.32 -3.97 20.06
N ARG A 140 15.38 -4.31 18.76
CA ARG A 140 15.58 -5.68 18.29
C ARG A 140 16.62 -5.75 17.16
N GLY A 141 17.86 -5.40 17.50
CA GLY A 141 19.08 -6.00 16.94
C GLY A 141 19.38 -5.81 15.44
N ASN A 142 20.56 -6.33 15.05
CA ASN A 142 21.25 -6.15 13.76
C ASN A 142 20.38 -6.33 12.49
N LYS A 143 19.31 -7.15 12.55
CA LYS A 143 18.39 -7.38 11.41
C LYS A 143 17.55 -6.15 11.06
N GLN A 144 17.15 -5.33 12.04
CA GLN A 144 16.42 -4.08 11.78
C GLN A 144 17.33 -3.03 11.11
N MET A 145 18.60 -2.97 11.54
CA MET A 145 19.61 -2.11 10.92
C MET A 145 19.87 -2.49 9.46
N ILE A 146 20.00 -3.78 9.16
CA ILE A 146 20.17 -4.27 7.77
C ILE A 146 18.96 -3.89 6.91
N ALA A 147 17.73 -4.07 7.40
CA ALA A 147 16.53 -3.68 6.66
C ALA A 147 16.49 -2.16 6.39
N GLY A 148 16.86 -1.33 7.38
CA GLY A 148 16.98 0.12 7.19
C GLY A 148 18.03 0.51 6.14
N ILE A 149 19.20 -0.13 6.17
CA ILE A 149 20.26 0.10 5.16
C ILE A 149 19.78 -0.32 3.77
N LEU A 150 19.16 -1.49 3.63
CA LEU A 150 18.62 -1.95 2.34
C LEU A 150 17.55 -0.99 1.81
N PHE A 151 16.66 -0.49 2.68
CA PHE A 151 15.71 0.56 2.29
C PHE A 151 16.43 1.80 1.76
N LEU A 152 17.45 2.30 2.47
CA LEU A 152 18.18 3.51 2.07
C LEU A 152 18.90 3.32 0.73
N VAL A 153 19.50 2.15 0.50
CA VAL A 153 20.16 1.82 -0.78
C VAL A 153 19.15 1.82 -1.92
N LEU A 154 18.01 1.14 -1.75
CA LEU A 154 16.95 1.13 -2.75
C LEU A 154 16.39 2.53 -2.99
N PHE A 155 16.16 3.30 -1.93
CA PHE A 155 15.63 4.65 -1.98
C PHE A 155 16.58 5.59 -2.75
N ALA A 156 17.87 5.59 -2.39
CA ALA A 156 18.88 6.37 -3.10
C ALA A 156 18.99 5.94 -4.58
N GLY A 157 18.98 4.63 -4.85
CA GLY A 157 19.02 4.10 -6.21
C GLY A 157 17.84 4.58 -7.06
N ALA A 158 16.62 4.52 -6.54
CA ALA A 158 15.44 5.00 -7.26
C ALA A 158 15.46 6.52 -7.50
N ASN A 159 15.92 7.31 -6.52
CA ASN A 159 16.08 8.76 -6.69
C ASN A 159 17.08 9.08 -7.81
N LEU A 160 18.25 8.43 -7.80
CA LEU A 160 19.27 8.62 -8.83
C LEU A 160 18.75 8.19 -10.21
N LEU A 161 18.03 7.08 -10.30
CA LEU A 161 17.43 6.63 -11.56
C LEU A 161 16.49 7.68 -12.16
N ILE A 162 15.62 8.30 -11.35
CA ILE A 162 14.73 9.36 -11.82
C ILE A 162 15.52 10.59 -12.25
N LEU A 163 16.45 11.07 -11.40
CA LEU A 163 17.23 12.29 -11.67
C LEU A 163 18.08 12.17 -12.94
N PHE A 164 18.65 10.98 -13.19
CA PHE A 164 19.50 10.72 -14.34
C PHE A 164 18.75 10.09 -15.52
N MET A 165 17.41 10.02 -15.47
CA MET A 165 16.62 9.37 -16.52
C MET A 165 16.82 10.04 -17.89
N ASN A 166 17.09 11.35 -17.91
CA ASN A 166 17.37 12.10 -19.14
C ASN A 166 18.87 12.15 -19.51
N SER A 167 19.75 11.53 -18.72
CA SER A 167 21.19 11.52 -18.96
C SER A 167 21.59 10.66 -20.16
N ASN A 168 22.75 10.96 -20.75
CA ASN A 168 23.34 10.15 -21.82
C ASN A 168 23.59 8.70 -21.38
N THR A 169 23.87 8.46 -20.10
CA THR A 169 24.14 7.13 -19.54
C THR A 169 22.91 6.23 -19.58
N LEU A 170 21.71 6.78 -19.34
CA LEU A 170 20.45 6.03 -19.37
C LEU A 170 19.69 6.18 -20.70
N SER A 171 20.28 6.85 -21.69
CA SER A 171 19.71 7.00 -23.04
C SER A 171 19.30 5.68 -23.70
N PRO A 172 20.01 4.54 -23.54
CA PRO A 172 19.58 3.27 -24.14
C PRO A 172 18.26 2.73 -23.56
N LEU A 173 17.83 3.22 -22.39
CA LEU A 173 16.57 2.84 -21.75
C LEU A 173 15.41 3.77 -22.14
N LYS A 174 15.69 4.90 -22.82
CA LYS A 174 14.65 5.80 -23.33
C LYS A 174 13.90 5.10 -24.46
N VAL A 175 12.59 5.06 -24.35
CA VAL A 175 11.68 4.52 -25.37
C VAL A 175 11.21 5.63 -26.29
N ALA A 176 10.79 6.75 -25.70
CA ALA A 176 10.36 7.92 -26.44
C ALA A 176 10.60 9.18 -25.61
N ALA A 177 10.85 10.28 -26.30
CA ALA A 177 10.99 11.59 -25.71
C ALA A 177 10.38 12.62 -26.66
N TYR A 178 9.81 13.69 -26.11
CA TYR A 178 9.47 14.85 -26.91
C TYR A 178 9.71 16.14 -26.16
N ASP A 179 10.21 17.14 -26.90
CA ASP A 179 10.38 18.51 -26.40
C ASP A 179 9.00 19.14 -26.28
N ALA A 180 8.61 19.42 -25.05
CA ALA A 180 7.26 19.84 -24.71
C ALA A 180 7.23 21.34 -24.46
N SER A 181 6.14 22.00 -24.85
CA SER A 181 5.93 23.38 -24.42
C SER A 181 5.75 23.43 -22.90
N LEU A 182 5.97 24.59 -22.27
CA LEU A 182 5.73 24.76 -20.83
C LEU A 182 4.29 24.37 -20.44
N ALA A 183 3.31 24.67 -21.31
CA ALA A 183 1.92 24.30 -21.10
C ALA A 183 1.73 22.77 -21.11
N ASP A 184 2.37 22.07 -22.05
CA ASP A 184 2.31 20.61 -22.14
C ASP A 184 2.98 19.94 -20.94
N ILE A 185 4.11 20.49 -20.47
CA ILE A 185 4.81 20.02 -19.26
C ILE A 185 3.91 20.15 -18.03
N LEU A 186 3.32 21.32 -17.82
CA LEU A 186 2.42 21.55 -16.68
C LEU A 186 1.21 20.62 -16.71
N LEU A 187 0.63 20.42 -17.90
CA LEU A 187 -0.48 19.51 -18.08
C LEU A 187 -0.07 18.06 -17.82
N TYR A 188 1.11 17.65 -18.28
CA TYR A 188 1.64 16.32 -18.04
C TYR A 188 1.88 16.08 -16.54
N ILE A 189 2.52 17.02 -15.86
CA ILE A 189 2.73 16.98 -14.39
C ILE A 189 1.40 16.87 -13.65
N LEU A 190 0.38 17.62 -14.06
CA LEU A 190 -0.95 17.52 -13.46
C LEU A 190 -1.50 16.09 -13.55
N PHE A 191 -1.35 15.42 -14.69
CA PHE A 191 -1.80 14.04 -14.85
C PHE A 191 -0.92 13.02 -14.11
N VAL A 192 0.39 13.26 -14.00
CA VAL A 192 1.28 12.44 -13.15
C VAL A 192 0.81 12.50 -11.69
N MET A 193 0.60 13.71 -11.18
CA MET A 193 0.16 13.92 -9.81
C MET A 193 -1.24 13.36 -9.56
N THR A 194 -2.15 13.52 -10.53
CA THR A 194 -3.51 12.95 -10.45
C THR A 194 -3.48 11.43 -10.45
N ALA A 195 -2.63 10.80 -11.28
CA ALA A 195 -2.46 9.34 -11.29
C ALA A 195 -1.91 8.83 -9.94
N ALA A 196 -0.88 9.49 -9.40
CA ALA A 196 -0.28 9.12 -8.12
C ALA A 196 -1.27 9.29 -6.95
N ALA A 197 -1.98 10.42 -6.89
CA ALA A 197 -3.02 10.66 -5.89
C ALA A 197 -4.16 9.64 -6.00
N SER A 198 -4.59 9.32 -7.21
CA SER A 198 -5.64 8.32 -7.45
C SER A 198 -5.23 6.94 -6.94
N LEU A 199 -3.99 6.50 -7.18
CA LEU A 199 -3.47 5.25 -6.60
C LEU A 199 -3.49 5.28 -5.08
N TYR A 200 -3.03 6.37 -4.47
CA TYR A 200 -3.03 6.52 -3.01
C TYR A 200 -4.44 6.42 -2.42
N PHE A 201 -5.40 7.19 -2.95
CA PHE A 201 -6.76 7.19 -2.43
C PHE A 201 -7.52 5.90 -2.74
N MET A 202 -7.24 5.23 -3.86
CA MET A 202 -7.80 3.91 -4.17
C MET A 202 -7.46 2.87 -3.08
N PHE A 203 -6.26 2.93 -2.51
CA PHE A 203 -5.84 2.01 -1.44
C PHE A 203 -6.16 2.51 -0.03
N SER A 204 -6.37 3.81 0.15
CA SER A 204 -6.60 4.42 1.47
C SER A 204 -8.07 4.63 1.81
N THR A 205 -8.97 4.61 0.82
CA THR A 205 -10.42 4.77 1.08
C THR A 205 -11.08 3.45 1.48
N ASP A 206 -11.94 3.52 2.49
CA ASP A 206 -12.76 2.39 2.94
C ASP A 206 -14.06 2.24 2.12
N SER A 207 -14.46 3.29 1.38
CA SER A 207 -15.67 3.26 0.57
C SER A 207 -15.42 2.58 -0.78
N TRP A 208 -16.14 1.51 -1.08
CA TRP A 208 -16.07 0.83 -2.39
C TRP A 208 -16.43 1.78 -3.56
N ALA A 209 -17.43 2.66 -3.38
CA ALA A 209 -17.79 3.65 -4.39
C ALA A 209 -16.70 4.72 -4.54
N GLY A 210 -16.06 5.11 -3.43
CA GLY A 210 -14.87 5.96 -3.45
C GLY A 210 -13.74 5.32 -4.26
N ARG A 211 -13.45 4.02 -4.07
CA ARG A 211 -12.42 3.30 -4.84
C ARG A 211 -12.68 3.35 -6.34
N ILE A 212 -13.94 3.18 -6.76
CA ILE A 212 -14.31 3.23 -8.18
C ILE A 212 -13.98 4.60 -8.80
N ILE A 213 -14.28 5.70 -8.09
CA ILE A 213 -13.96 7.06 -8.57
C ILE A 213 -12.45 7.18 -8.83
N PHE A 214 -11.62 6.73 -7.89
CA PHE A 214 -10.17 6.81 -8.04
C PHE A 214 -9.61 5.86 -9.10
N ILE A 215 -10.24 4.69 -9.32
CA ILE A 215 -9.89 3.81 -10.45
C ILE A 215 -10.14 4.51 -11.78
N VAL A 216 -11.29 5.16 -11.94
CA VAL A 216 -11.64 5.90 -13.16
C VAL A 216 -10.64 7.04 -13.40
N LEU A 217 -10.36 7.83 -12.37
CA LEU A 217 -9.38 8.92 -12.45
C LEU A 217 -7.97 8.42 -12.78
N PHE A 218 -7.56 7.28 -12.21
CA PHE A 218 -6.27 6.66 -12.50
C PHE A 218 -6.16 6.24 -13.96
N ILE A 219 -7.15 5.50 -14.48
CA ILE A 219 -7.13 5.01 -15.87
C ILE A 219 -7.14 6.19 -16.86
N TYR A 220 -7.96 7.21 -16.60
CA TYR A 220 -7.98 8.40 -17.45
C TYR A 220 -6.64 9.15 -17.44
N SER A 221 -6.05 9.35 -16.25
CA SER A 221 -4.75 10.00 -16.10
C SER A 221 -3.65 9.21 -16.79
N ALA A 222 -3.60 7.89 -16.60
CA ALA A 222 -2.65 7.02 -17.30
C ALA A 222 -2.82 7.09 -18.83
N GLY A 223 -4.06 7.11 -19.33
CA GLY A 223 -4.34 7.31 -20.74
C GLY A 223 -3.78 8.63 -21.27
N ARG A 224 -3.96 9.73 -20.53
CA ARG A 224 -3.42 11.05 -20.87
C ARG A 224 -1.89 11.10 -20.85
N LEU A 225 -1.24 10.35 -19.96
CA LEU A 225 0.23 10.28 -19.89
C LEU A 225 0.85 9.51 -21.07
N ILE A 226 0.13 8.51 -21.60
CA ILE A 226 0.62 7.67 -22.71
C ILE A 226 0.21 8.24 -24.07
N TYR A 227 -0.89 9.01 -24.12
CA TYR A 227 -1.45 9.57 -25.36
C TYR A 227 -0.45 10.30 -26.27
N PRO A 228 0.46 11.18 -25.77
CA PRO A 228 1.41 11.89 -26.62
C PRO A 228 2.38 10.98 -27.39
N PHE A 229 2.52 9.73 -26.97
CA PHE A 229 3.54 8.81 -27.48
C PHE A 229 2.97 7.70 -28.37
N ASP A 230 1.64 7.62 -28.53
CA ASP A 230 0.91 6.61 -29.31
C ASP A 230 1.42 5.15 -29.17
N VAL A 231 1.89 4.78 -27.98
CA VAL A 231 2.54 3.47 -27.72
C VAL A 231 1.55 2.30 -27.79
N LEU A 232 0.24 2.56 -27.77
CA LEU A 232 -0.81 1.54 -27.61
C LEU A 232 -1.77 1.47 -28.81
N ASN A 233 -1.31 1.76 -30.03
CA ASN A 233 -2.07 1.59 -31.27
C ASN A 233 -3.50 2.19 -31.19
N GLY A 234 -3.63 3.45 -30.79
CA GLY A 234 -4.92 4.14 -30.68
C GLY A 234 -5.76 3.84 -29.42
N LEU A 235 -5.35 2.89 -28.56
CA LEU A 235 -6.03 2.64 -27.27
C LEU A 235 -5.94 3.85 -26.32
N SER A 236 -4.82 4.57 -26.33
CA SER A 236 -4.68 5.83 -25.58
C SER A 236 -5.66 6.90 -26.08
N SER A 237 -5.86 7.00 -27.40
CA SER A 237 -6.85 7.89 -28.01
C SER A 237 -8.27 7.54 -27.60
N PHE A 238 -8.62 6.25 -27.62
CA PHE A 238 -9.92 5.78 -27.13
C PHE A 238 -10.13 6.15 -25.66
N ILE A 239 -9.13 5.93 -24.80
CA ILE A 239 -9.23 6.27 -23.38
C ILE A 239 -9.48 7.77 -23.21
N VAL A 240 -8.68 8.60 -23.87
CA VAL A 240 -8.78 10.06 -23.76
C VAL A 240 -10.13 10.58 -24.26
N GLN A 241 -10.68 10.01 -25.32
CA GLN A 241 -11.92 10.46 -25.95
C GLN A 241 -13.18 9.97 -25.21
N TYR A 242 -13.22 8.69 -24.82
CA TYR A 242 -14.47 8.04 -24.40
C TYR A 242 -14.49 7.62 -22.93
N PHE A 243 -13.33 7.39 -22.31
CA PHE A 243 -13.30 6.79 -20.97
C PHE A 243 -13.87 7.70 -19.90
N MET A 244 -13.77 9.03 -20.03
CA MET A 244 -14.40 9.95 -19.08
C MET A 244 -15.92 9.85 -19.10
N PHE A 245 -16.54 9.68 -20.27
CA PHE A 245 -17.98 9.52 -20.38
C PHE A 245 -18.45 8.19 -19.77
N ILE A 246 -17.76 7.10 -20.11
CA ILE A 246 -18.02 5.77 -19.53
C ILE A 246 -17.83 5.80 -18.01
N GLY A 247 -16.72 6.40 -17.57
CA GLY A 247 -16.37 6.55 -16.16
C GLY A 247 -17.38 7.35 -15.38
N LEU A 248 -17.91 8.44 -15.95
CA LEU A 248 -18.94 9.27 -15.31
C LEU A 248 -20.23 8.48 -15.10
N ILE A 249 -20.67 7.69 -16.08
CA ILE A 249 -21.83 6.78 -15.94
C ILE A 249 -21.58 5.78 -14.81
N ILE A 250 -20.41 5.14 -14.78
CA ILE A 250 -20.03 4.18 -13.73
C ILE A 250 -20.04 4.84 -12.35
N ILE A 251 -19.51 6.06 -12.22
CA ILE A 251 -19.49 6.81 -10.96
C ILE A 251 -20.91 7.13 -10.49
N ILE A 252 -21.80 7.59 -11.38
CA ILE A 252 -23.18 7.88 -11.04
C ILE A 252 -23.89 6.62 -10.52
N ILE A 253 -23.75 5.49 -11.23
CA ILE A 253 -24.34 4.20 -10.81
C ILE A 253 -23.79 3.78 -9.44
N ALA A 254 -22.47 3.86 -9.25
CA ALA A 254 -21.84 3.49 -7.99
C ALA A 254 -22.32 4.35 -6.82
N GLN A 255 -22.49 5.66 -7.03
CA GLN A 255 -22.99 6.58 -6.01
C GLN A 255 -24.48 6.34 -5.71
N TYR A 256 -25.30 6.06 -6.72
CA TYR A 256 -26.71 5.72 -6.54
C TYR A 256 -26.89 4.43 -5.71
N LEU A 257 -26.13 3.38 -6.02
CA LEU A 257 -26.15 2.13 -5.26
C LEU A 257 -25.70 2.35 -3.82
N ARG A 258 -24.66 3.17 -3.60
CA ARG A 258 -24.21 3.55 -2.26
C ARG A 258 -25.31 4.27 -1.50
N SER A 259 -25.92 5.32 -2.07
CA SER A 259 -26.95 6.11 -1.39
C SER A 259 -28.15 5.24 -0.98
N LYS A 260 -28.56 4.31 -1.83
CA LYS A 260 -29.62 3.34 -1.52
C LYS A 260 -29.27 2.45 -0.33
N SER A 261 -28.05 1.91 -0.30
CA SER A 261 -27.59 1.04 0.80
C SER A 261 -27.54 1.74 2.17
N THR A 262 -27.27 3.04 2.20
CA THR A 262 -27.30 3.86 3.44
C THR A 262 -28.69 4.34 3.84
N GLY A 263 -29.68 4.27 2.96
CA GLY A 263 -31.07 4.68 3.25
C GLY A 263 -31.95 3.53 3.75
N GLU A 264 -31.48 2.28 3.68
CA GLU A 264 -32.18 1.07 4.13
C GLU A 264 -31.66 0.55 5.49
N SER A 265 -30.82 1.33 6.19
CA SER A 265 -30.28 1.06 7.53
C SER A 265 -30.81 2.05 8.56
#